data_AF-A0A554XIK4-F1
#
_entry.id   AF-A0A554XIK4-F1
#
_cell.length_a   1.000
_cell.length_b   1.000
_cell.length_c   1.000
_cell.angle_alpha   90.00
_cell.angle_beta   90.00
_cell.angle_gamma   90.00
#
_symmetry.space_group_name_H-M   'P 1'
#
loop_
_entity.id
_entity.type
_entity.pdbx_description
1 polymer ?
#
loop_
_entity_poly.entity_id
_entity_poly.type
_entity_poly.pdbx_seq_one_letter_code
_entity_poly.pdbx_strand_id
1 'polypeptide(L)'
;MRAFAAFAMAAAVALAGCSSQPKATLPTYEQAAAHPFLQANRDAMAKLLAGLPAAQASPLLVATIVDVNDLRVSSPLGRTLSEQYSSAAAAAGIDVREMKLRGDVFVREQTGELLLSREIKDIARVHQATAVLVGTYSVAGQYVYVNVKLVRSETGQILRGYDYALPMDRDVQRLVRKPTGDY
;
A
#
# COMPACT_ATOMS: atom_id res chain seq x y z
N MET A 1 -25.08 41.93 -50.86
CA MET A 1 -24.65 42.35 -49.50
C MET A 1 -25.40 41.67 -48.34
N ARG A 2 -26.42 40.82 -48.58
CA ARG A 2 -27.16 40.13 -47.49
C ARG A 2 -26.57 38.80 -47.01
N ALA A 3 -25.66 38.19 -47.79
CA ALA A 3 -25.07 36.88 -47.48
C ALA A 3 -23.85 36.93 -46.54
N PHE A 4 -23.17 38.08 -46.44
CA PHE A 4 -21.99 38.23 -45.57
C PHE A 4 -22.34 38.41 -44.09
N ALA A 5 -23.55 38.89 -43.77
CA ALA A 5 -23.99 39.09 -42.39
C ALA A 5 -24.31 37.76 -41.68
N ALA A 6 -24.73 36.73 -42.42
CA ALA A 6 -25.10 35.43 -41.83
C ALA A 6 -23.87 34.60 -41.40
N PHE A 7 -22.73 34.78 -42.06
CA PHE A 7 -21.52 34.01 -41.75
C PHE A 7 -20.78 34.54 -40.50
N ALA A 8 -20.91 35.84 -40.21
CA ALA A 8 -20.32 36.45 -39.01
C ALA A 8 -21.02 36.01 -37.71
N MET A 9 -22.30 35.63 -37.77
CA MET A 9 -23.06 35.25 -36.58
C MET A 9 -22.84 33.79 -36.16
N ALA A 10 -22.38 32.92 -37.08
CA ALA A 10 -22.06 31.52 -36.77
C ALA A 10 -20.68 31.35 -36.10
N ALA A 11 -19.75 32.30 -36.29
CA ALA A 11 -18.41 32.23 -35.70
C ALA A 11 -18.37 32.63 -34.21
N ALA A 12 -19.36 33.37 -33.72
CA ALA A 12 -19.39 33.86 -32.33
C ALA A 12 -19.88 32.80 -31.31
N VAL A 13 -20.58 31.75 -31.75
CA VAL A 13 -21.11 30.70 -30.87
C VAL A 13 -20.06 29.61 -30.55
N ALA A 14 -18.98 29.52 -31.32
CA ALA A 14 -17.95 28.49 -31.17
C ALA A 14 -16.93 28.76 -30.03
N LEU A 15 -16.99 29.92 -29.36
CA LEU A 15 -16.00 30.34 -28.36
C LEU A 15 -16.51 30.31 -26.90
N ALA A 16 -17.75 29.89 -26.65
CA ALA A 16 -18.31 29.81 -25.29
C ALA A 16 -17.97 28.50 -24.55
N GLY A 17 -17.03 27.70 -25.05
CA GLY A 17 -16.50 26.51 -24.38
C GLY A 17 -15.41 26.86 -23.36
N CYS A 18 -15.68 27.75 -22.41
CA CYS A 18 -14.77 27.95 -21.28
C CYS A 18 -14.76 26.69 -20.42
N SER A 19 -13.72 25.87 -20.58
CA SER A 19 -13.35 24.77 -19.70
C SER A 19 -13.13 25.31 -18.27
N SER A 20 -14.19 25.37 -17.46
CA SER A 20 -14.07 25.57 -16.03
C SER A 20 -13.46 24.32 -15.43
N GLN A 21 -12.14 24.29 -15.28
CA GLN A 21 -11.49 23.23 -14.52
C GLN A 21 -11.98 23.33 -13.08
N PRO A 22 -12.65 22.29 -12.53
CA PRO A 22 -13.07 22.31 -11.15
C PRO A 22 -11.83 22.49 -10.28
N LYS A 23 -11.83 23.53 -9.46
CA LYS A 23 -10.77 23.80 -8.49
C LYS A 23 -10.68 22.58 -7.57
N ALA A 24 -9.50 21.99 -7.43
CA ALA A 24 -9.31 20.81 -6.59
C ALA A 24 -9.68 21.16 -5.14
N THR A 25 -10.85 20.71 -4.69
CA THR A 25 -11.29 20.81 -3.30
C THR A 25 -10.68 19.66 -2.51
N LEU A 26 -10.28 19.93 -1.27
CA LEU A 26 -9.83 18.87 -0.36
C LEU A 26 -10.95 17.85 -0.15
N PRO A 27 -10.62 16.56 0.04
CA PRO A 27 -11.61 15.54 0.32
C PRO A 27 -12.30 15.81 1.66
N THR A 28 -13.59 15.50 1.72
CA THR A 28 -14.35 15.46 2.98
C THR A 28 -13.94 14.26 3.83
N TYR A 29 -14.26 14.26 5.12
CA TYR A 29 -14.00 13.11 6.00
C TYR A 29 -14.70 11.84 5.54
N GLU A 30 -15.93 11.94 5.02
CA GLU A 30 -16.67 10.80 4.48
C GLU A 30 -15.95 10.19 3.27
N GLN A 31 -15.50 11.03 2.33
CA GLN A 31 -14.72 10.58 1.17
C GLN A 31 -13.39 9.94 1.57
N ALA A 32 -12.69 10.53 2.55
CA ALA A 32 -11.43 9.98 3.05
C ALA A 32 -11.61 8.62 3.73
N ALA A 33 -12.70 8.43 4.50
CA ALA A 33 -13.02 7.16 5.13
C ALA A 33 -13.37 6.06 4.10
N ALA A 34 -13.99 6.46 2.98
CA ALA A 34 -14.35 5.58 1.87
C ALA A 34 -13.23 5.40 0.82
N HIS A 35 -12.01 5.90 1.09
CA HIS A 35 -10.96 5.96 0.08
C HIS A 35 -10.59 4.57 -0.50
N PRO A 36 -10.60 4.37 -1.83
CA PRO A 36 -10.38 3.05 -2.45
C PRO A 36 -9.04 2.39 -2.09
N PHE A 37 -7.97 3.17 -1.91
CA PHE A 37 -6.68 2.66 -1.43
C PHE A 37 -6.81 1.93 -0.08
N LEU A 38 -7.54 2.51 0.88
CA LEU A 38 -7.75 1.90 2.19
C LEU A 38 -8.58 0.61 2.08
N GLN A 39 -9.62 0.65 1.25
CA GLN A 39 -10.50 -0.50 1.04
C GLN A 39 -9.76 -1.67 0.38
N ALA A 40 -8.96 -1.40 -0.66
CA ALA A 40 -8.18 -2.44 -1.34
C ALA A 40 -7.24 -3.18 -0.37
N ASN A 41 -6.61 -2.46 0.57
CA ASN A 41 -5.69 -3.03 1.54
C ASN A 41 -6.41 -3.83 2.64
N ARG A 42 -7.58 -3.34 3.10
CA ARG A 42 -8.45 -4.08 4.04
C ARG A 42 -8.99 -5.35 3.40
N ASP A 43 -9.45 -5.28 2.15
CA ASP A 43 -9.96 -6.41 1.40
C ASP A 43 -8.89 -7.46 1.15
N ALA A 44 -7.65 -7.04 0.84
CA ALA A 44 -6.52 -7.94 0.73
C ALA A 44 -6.29 -8.71 2.03
N MET A 45 -6.36 -8.04 3.19
CA MET A 45 -6.24 -8.72 4.49
C MET A 45 -7.40 -9.66 4.77
N ALA A 46 -8.63 -9.23 4.50
CA ALA A 46 -9.81 -10.07 4.65
C ALA A 46 -9.70 -11.34 3.80
N LYS A 47 -9.20 -11.24 2.56
CA LYS A 47 -8.98 -12.40 1.68
C LYS A 47 -7.86 -13.31 2.14
N LEU A 48 -6.80 -12.76 2.72
CA LEU A 48 -5.74 -13.56 3.33
C LEU A 48 -6.23 -14.32 4.58
N LEU A 49 -7.13 -13.75 5.36
CA LEU A 49 -7.65 -14.37 6.59
C LEU A 49 -8.88 -15.25 6.35
N ALA A 50 -9.57 -15.10 5.22
CA ALA A 50 -10.79 -15.84 4.91
C ALA A 50 -10.58 -17.36 5.00
N GLY A 51 -11.33 -18.00 5.90
CA GLY A 51 -11.27 -19.45 6.13
C GLY A 51 -9.94 -19.95 6.70
N LEU A 52 -9.03 -19.07 7.12
CA LEU A 52 -7.80 -19.44 7.81
C LEU A 52 -8.06 -19.43 9.32
N PRO A 53 -7.85 -20.54 10.05
CA PRO A 53 -8.00 -20.54 11.50
C PRO A 53 -7.06 -19.50 12.13
N ALA A 54 -7.56 -18.70 13.08
CA ALA A 54 -6.77 -17.62 13.69
C ALA A 54 -5.45 -18.14 14.30
N ALA A 55 -5.46 -19.35 14.86
CA ALA A 55 -4.27 -20.02 15.39
C ALA A 55 -3.17 -20.31 14.36
N GLN A 56 -3.45 -20.19 13.04
CA GLN A 56 -2.44 -20.30 11.99
C GLN A 56 -1.88 -18.95 11.56
N ALA A 57 -2.53 -17.84 11.94
CA ALA A 57 -2.14 -16.48 11.61
C ALA A 57 -1.68 -15.67 12.83
N SER A 58 -1.98 -16.10 14.05
CA SER A 58 -1.69 -15.39 15.30
C SER A 58 -0.73 -16.19 16.20
N PRO A 59 0.30 -15.54 16.81
CA PRO A 59 0.64 -14.12 16.65
C PRO A 59 1.21 -13.82 15.26
N LEU A 60 0.86 -12.64 14.72
CA LEU A 60 1.28 -12.17 13.40
C LEU A 60 2.39 -11.12 13.55
N LEU A 61 3.45 -11.28 12.77
CA LEU A 61 4.34 -10.17 12.43
C LEU A 61 4.02 -9.65 11.04
N VAL A 62 4.16 -8.33 10.86
CA VAL A 62 4.01 -7.70 9.55
C VAL A 62 5.34 -7.08 9.16
N ALA A 63 5.98 -7.64 8.14
CA ALA A 63 7.18 -7.07 7.57
C ALA A 63 6.86 -5.83 6.73
N THR A 64 7.86 -4.98 6.53
CA THR A 64 7.77 -3.87 5.57
C THR A 64 7.53 -4.42 4.16
N ILE A 65 6.51 -3.94 3.44
CA ILE A 65 6.32 -4.24 2.02
C ILE A 65 7.40 -3.49 1.24
N VAL A 66 8.11 -4.17 0.35
CA VAL A 66 9.29 -3.62 -0.34
C VAL A 66 9.12 -3.56 -1.85
N ASP A 67 9.90 -2.70 -2.51
CA ASP A 67 9.99 -2.69 -3.97
C ASP A 67 10.67 -3.98 -4.44
N VAL A 68 10.06 -4.70 -5.38
CA VAL A 68 10.64 -5.93 -5.95
C VAL A 68 12.02 -5.69 -6.57
N ASN A 69 12.29 -4.47 -7.04
CA ASN A 69 13.56 -4.11 -7.68
C ASN A 69 14.64 -3.69 -6.67
N ASP A 70 14.27 -3.37 -5.43
CA ASP A 70 15.23 -3.00 -4.39
C ASP A 70 14.64 -3.23 -2.99
N LEU A 71 14.96 -4.42 -2.47
CA LEU A 71 14.51 -4.94 -1.18
C LEU A 71 15.18 -4.26 0.02
N ARG A 72 16.21 -3.43 -0.21
CA ARG A 72 17.04 -2.87 0.86
C ARG A 72 16.60 -1.49 1.30
N VAL A 73 15.67 -0.85 0.59
CA VAL A 73 15.19 0.51 0.90
C VAL A 73 13.68 0.53 0.89
N SER A 74 13.09 0.95 2.01
CA SER A 74 11.64 1.09 2.11
C SER A 74 11.19 2.41 1.49
N SER A 75 10.11 2.38 0.72
CA SER A 75 9.42 3.58 0.27
C SER A 75 8.31 3.96 1.27
N PRO A 76 7.84 5.22 1.26
CA PRO A 76 6.63 5.61 1.97
C PRO A 76 5.43 4.71 1.63
N LEU A 77 5.29 4.25 0.37
CA LEU A 77 4.24 3.30 -0.02
C LEU A 77 4.39 2.00 0.77
N GLY A 78 5.59 1.41 0.76
CA GLY A 78 5.86 0.16 1.45
C GLY A 78 5.53 0.21 2.94
N ARG A 79 5.98 1.27 3.62
CA ARG A 79 5.67 1.51 5.03
C ARG A 79 4.17 1.70 5.26
N THR A 80 3.51 2.51 4.43
CA THR A 80 2.06 2.77 4.55
C THR A 80 1.24 1.49 4.38
N LEU A 81 1.58 0.65 3.39
CA LEU A 81 0.92 -0.63 3.18
C LEU A 81 1.07 -1.54 4.39
N SER A 82 2.28 -1.68 4.93
CA SER A 82 2.53 -2.48 6.14
C SER A 82 1.71 -2.03 7.34
N GLU A 83 1.67 -0.73 7.64
CA GLU A 83 0.85 -0.21 8.74
C GLU A 83 -0.64 -0.48 8.55
N GLN A 84 -1.14 -0.34 7.31
CA GLN A 84 -2.55 -0.62 7.01
C GLN A 84 -2.87 -2.11 7.11
N TYR A 85 -1.95 -3.00 6.74
CA TYR A 85 -2.11 -4.44 6.93
C TYR A 85 -2.08 -4.85 8.40
N SER A 86 -1.15 -4.30 9.20
CA SER A 86 -1.13 -4.49 10.65
C SER A 86 -2.45 -4.05 11.28
N SER A 87 -2.92 -2.86 10.92
CA SER A 87 -4.18 -2.31 11.43
C SER A 87 -5.39 -3.16 11.03
N ALA A 88 -5.45 -3.60 9.76
CA ALA A 88 -6.54 -4.43 9.26
C ALA A 88 -6.56 -5.82 9.91
N ALA A 89 -5.39 -6.44 10.12
CA ALA A 89 -5.28 -7.73 10.79
C ALA A 89 -5.69 -7.62 12.26
N ALA A 90 -5.21 -6.58 12.97
CA ALA A 90 -5.60 -6.33 14.36
C ALA A 90 -7.11 -6.08 14.49
N ALA A 91 -7.70 -5.31 13.58
CA ALA A 91 -9.15 -5.08 13.53
C ALA A 91 -9.94 -6.38 13.26
N ALA A 92 -9.34 -7.37 12.60
CA ALA A 92 -9.91 -8.69 12.38
C ALA A 92 -9.70 -9.67 13.56
N GLY A 93 -9.15 -9.20 14.70
CA GLY A 93 -8.94 -10.01 15.90
C GLY A 93 -7.66 -10.85 15.88
N ILE A 94 -6.76 -10.61 14.93
CA ILE A 94 -5.43 -11.24 14.90
C ILE A 94 -4.53 -10.55 15.92
N ASP A 95 -3.82 -11.34 16.73
CA ASP A 95 -2.79 -10.83 17.65
C ASP A 95 -1.56 -10.37 16.84
N VAL A 96 -1.52 -9.08 16.48
CA VAL A 96 -0.40 -8.48 15.75
C VAL A 96 0.66 -7.99 16.73
N ARG A 97 1.90 -8.44 16.54
CA ARG A 97 3.04 -8.01 17.35
C ARG A 97 3.68 -6.77 16.75
N GLU A 98 3.61 -5.66 17.48
CA GLU A 98 4.29 -4.42 17.11
C GLU A 98 5.79 -4.55 17.38
N MET A 99 6.58 -4.52 16.31
CA MET A 99 8.04 -4.65 16.38
C MET A 99 8.71 -3.42 16.99
N LYS A 100 8.07 -2.24 16.89
CA LYS A 100 8.64 -0.96 17.34
C LYS A 100 8.65 -0.77 18.87
N LEU A 101 7.80 -1.49 19.61
CA LEU A 101 7.56 -1.23 21.04
C LEU A 101 8.41 -2.10 21.98
N ARG A 102 9.00 -3.19 21.50
CA ARG A 102 9.95 -4.00 22.26
C ARG A 102 11.31 -3.79 21.63
N GLY A 103 12.19 -3.05 22.30
CA GLY A 103 13.45 -2.48 21.79
C GLY A 103 14.54 -3.46 21.33
N ASP A 104 14.16 -4.58 20.72
CA ASP A 104 15.02 -5.65 20.24
C ASP A 104 15.24 -5.59 18.72
N VAL A 105 14.44 -4.79 18.01
CA VAL A 105 14.65 -4.49 16.58
C VAL A 105 15.12 -3.05 16.48
N PHE A 106 16.40 -2.88 16.14
CA PHE A 106 17.01 -1.58 15.88
C PHE A 106 16.40 -1.02 14.58
N VAL A 107 15.16 -0.51 14.64
CA VAL A 107 14.46 0.04 13.47
C VAL A 107 15.22 1.24 12.94
N ARG A 108 16.17 1.01 12.03
CA ARG A 108 16.92 2.09 11.38
C ARG A 108 16.01 2.67 10.32
N GLU A 109 15.32 3.77 10.66
CA GLU A 109 14.26 4.45 9.91
C GLU A 109 14.57 4.82 8.44
N GLN A 110 15.74 4.46 7.90
CA GLN A 110 16.21 4.86 6.58
C GLN A 110 16.80 3.71 5.75
N THR A 111 17.03 2.52 6.34
CA THR A 111 17.37 1.31 5.57
C THR A 111 16.09 0.48 5.46
N GLY A 112 15.74 0.02 4.28
CA GLY A 112 14.63 -0.91 4.03
C GLY A 112 14.83 -2.21 4.78
N GLU A 113 14.35 -2.18 6.00
CA GLU A 113 14.66 -3.15 7.03
C GLU A 113 13.86 -4.43 6.80
N LEU A 114 14.60 -5.45 6.38
CA LEU A 114 14.67 -6.83 6.88
C LEU A 114 15.56 -7.56 5.86
N LEU A 115 16.86 -7.67 6.15
CA LEU A 115 17.79 -8.36 5.26
C LEU A 115 17.51 -9.87 5.38
N LEU A 116 16.93 -10.42 4.31
CA LEU A 116 17.08 -11.82 3.88
C LEU A 116 16.96 -12.88 4.99
N SER A 117 15.75 -13.39 5.19
CA SER A 117 15.38 -14.72 5.73
C SER A 117 15.84 -15.15 7.14
N ARG A 118 17.04 -14.81 7.59
CA ARG A 118 17.60 -15.23 8.88
C ARG A 118 17.10 -14.29 9.98
N GLU A 119 17.20 -12.99 9.74
CA GLU A 119 16.70 -11.96 10.65
C GLU A 119 15.20 -12.11 10.90
N ILE A 120 14.39 -12.35 9.85
CA ILE A 120 12.95 -12.56 9.99
C ILE A 120 12.63 -13.80 10.83
N LYS A 121 13.37 -14.90 10.67
CA LYS A 121 13.15 -16.13 11.46
C LYS A 121 13.53 -15.93 12.92
N ASP A 122 14.63 -15.22 13.18
CA ASP A 122 15.10 -14.93 14.52
C ASP A 122 14.15 -13.96 15.24
N ILE A 123 13.71 -12.90 14.55
CA ILE A 123 12.68 -11.96 15.03
C ILE A 123 11.36 -12.70 15.27
N ALA A 124 10.90 -13.53 14.33
CA ALA A 124 9.68 -14.32 14.51
C ALA A 124 9.76 -15.24 15.73
N ARG A 125 10.94 -15.80 16.04
CA ARG A 125 11.16 -16.58 17.25
C ARG A 125 11.09 -15.72 18.52
N VAL A 126 11.77 -14.57 18.53
CA VAL A 126 11.77 -13.63 19.67
C VAL A 126 10.35 -13.15 19.98
N HIS A 127 9.57 -12.85 18.95
CA HIS A 127 8.18 -12.39 19.08
C HIS A 127 7.16 -13.52 19.09
N GLN A 128 7.60 -14.79 19.11
CA GLN A 128 6.75 -15.98 19.11
C GLN A 128 5.66 -15.95 18.02
N ALA A 129 6.00 -15.40 16.86
CA ALA A 129 5.08 -15.25 15.75
C ALA A 129 4.81 -16.61 15.10
N THR A 130 3.54 -16.92 14.88
CA THR A 130 3.11 -18.13 14.15
C THR A 130 3.15 -17.89 12.64
N ALA A 131 2.83 -16.67 12.22
CA ALA A 131 2.89 -16.26 10.83
C ALA A 131 3.60 -14.91 10.69
N VAL A 132 4.18 -14.70 9.52
CA VAL A 132 4.73 -13.43 9.08
C VAL A 132 4.02 -13.03 7.79
N LEU A 133 3.44 -11.82 7.77
CA LEU A 133 3.01 -11.19 6.55
C LEU A 133 4.22 -10.57 5.86
N VAL A 134 4.46 -10.97 4.62
CA VAL A 134 5.50 -10.41 3.76
C VAL A 134 4.88 -9.98 2.45
N GLY A 135 5.54 -9.07 1.73
CA GLY A 135 5.08 -8.72 0.40
C GLY A 135 6.02 -7.81 -0.34
N THR A 136 5.74 -7.67 -1.63
CA THR A 136 6.49 -6.81 -2.54
C THR A 136 5.51 -5.99 -3.37
N TYR A 137 5.93 -4.82 -3.81
CA TYR A 137 5.25 -4.10 -4.87
C TYR A 137 6.16 -3.90 -6.08
N SER A 138 5.57 -3.73 -7.26
CA SER A 138 6.28 -3.41 -8.49
C SER A 138 5.56 -2.29 -9.24
N VAL A 139 6.33 -1.31 -9.71
CA VAL A 139 5.81 -0.18 -10.47
C VAL A 139 5.87 -0.52 -11.96
N ALA A 140 4.73 -0.43 -12.66
CA ALA A 140 4.64 -0.75 -14.09
C ALA A 140 3.64 0.18 -14.80
N GLY A 141 4.18 1.20 -15.47
CA GLY A 141 3.38 2.15 -16.24
C GLY A 141 2.34 2.87 -15.37
N GLN A 142 1.07 2.59 -15.61
CA GLN A 142 -0.06 3.22 -14.91
C GLN A 142 -0.52 2.48 -13.66
N TYR A 143 0.16 1.40 -13.27
CA TYR A 143 -0.21 0.58 -12.12
C TYR A 143 0.98 0.29 -11.20
N VAL A 144 0.66 0.06 -9.94
CA VAL A 144 1.55 -0.57 -8.97
C VAL A 144 0.92 -1.90 -8.57
N TYR A 145 1.59 -3.01 -8.89
CA TYR A 145 1.16 -4.33 -8.48
C TYR A 145 1.67 -4.62 -7.09
N VAL A 146 0.81 -5.12 -6.21
CA VAL A 146 1.15 -5.47 -4.83
C VAL A 146 0.88 -6.95 -4.63
N ASN A 147 1.91 -7.67 -4.19
CA ASN A 147 1.85 -9.07 -3.78
C ASN A 147 2.02 -9.15 -2.27
N VAL A 148 1.11 -9.84 -1.59
CA VAL A 148 1.18 -10.11 -0.16
C VAL A 148 0.97 -11.59 0.13
N LYS A 149 1.69 -12.09 1.13
CA LYS A 149 1.68 -13.50 1.52
C LYS A 149 1.69 -13.61 3.04
N LEU A 150 0.87 -14.52 3.56
CA LEU A 150 1.01 -15.04 4.92
C LEU A 150 1.91 -16.27 4.87
N VAL A 151 3.01 -16.22 5.60
CA VAL A 151 4.03 -17.27 5.62
C VAL A 151 4.12 -17.83 7.03
N ARG A 152 4.08 -19.16 7.16
CA ARG A 152 4.34 -19.84 8.44
C ARG A 152 5.77 -19.56 8.87
N SER A 153 5.95 -18.99 10.05
CA SER A 153 7.26 -18.55 10.55
C SER A 153 8.27 -19.70 10.67
N GLU A 154 7.81 -20.86 11.16
CA GLU A 154 8.64 -22.02 11.44
C GLU A 154 9.19 -22.68 10.17
N THR A 155 8.31 -22.93 9.18
CA THR A 155 8.66 -23.72 7.98
C THR A 155 8.93 -22.86 6.75
N GLY A 156 8.50 -21.60 6.72
CA GLY A 156 8.51 -20.77 5.53
C GLY A 156 7.41 -21.12 4.51
N GLN A 157 6.47 -21.99 4.86
CA GLN A 157 5.35 -22.35 3.99
C GLN A 157 4.43 -21.13 3.76
N ILE A 158 4.11 -20.83 2.51
CA ILE A 158 3.06 -19.86 2.18
C ILE A 158 1.70 -20.49 2.54
N LEU A 159 1.02 -19.88 3.52
CA LEU A 159 -0.31 -20.28 3.95
C LEU A 159 -1.38 -19.72 3.01
N ARG A 160 -1.23 -18.45 2.65
CA ARG A 160 -2.13 -17.69 1.77
C ARG A 160 -1.35 -16.63 0.99
N GLY A 161 -1.83 -16.30 -0.19
CA GLY A 161 -1.30 -15.22 -1.01
C GLY A 161 -2.44 -14.44 -1.65
N TYR A 162 -2.23 -13.16 -1.86
CA TYR A 162 -3.18 -12.29 -2.55
C TYR A 162 -2.44 -11.20 -3.33
N ASP A 163 -3.00 -10.86 -4.49
CA ASP A 163 -2.45 -9.88 -5.43
C ASP A 163 -3.53 -8.87 -5.81
N TYR A 164 -3.14 -7.62 -5.96
CA TYR A 164 -3.99 -6.55 -6.47
C TYR A 164 -3.16 -5.43 -7.09
N ALA A 165 -3.83 -4.54 -7.81
CA ALA A 165 -3.20 -3.38 -8.43
C ALA A 165 -3.74 -2.10 -7.82
N LEU A 166 -2.84 -1.14 -7.62
CA LEU A 166 -3.16 0.25 -7.33
C LEU A 166 -2.98 1.07 -8.61
N PRO A 167 -3.88 2.01 -8.93
CA PRO A 167 -3.62 2.96 -9.99
C PRO A 167 -2.44 3.86 -9.60
N MET A 168 -1.58 4.21 -10.56
CA MET A 168 -0.52 5.21 -10.39
C MET A 168 -1.12 6.62 -10.39
N ASP A 169 -1.97 6.90 -9.40
CA ASP A 169 -2.51 8.22 -9.16
C ASP A 169 -1.48 9.15 -8.51
N ARG A 170 -1.88 10.38 -8.22
CA ARG A 170 -0.96 11.40 -7.65
C ARG A 170 -0.45 11.04 -6.26
N ASP A 171 -1.23 10.32 -5.47
CA ASP A 171 -0.85 9.96 -4.11
C ASP A 171 0.07 8.74 -4.13
N VAL A 172 -0.27 7.70 -4.90
CA VAL A 172 0.60 6.54 -5.13
C VAL A 172 1.93 6.98 -5.75
N GLN A 173 1.92 7.90 -6.71
CA GLN A 173 3.13 8.45 -7.31
C GLN A 173 4.04 9.15 -6.29
N ARG A 174 3.48 9.82 -5.28
CA ARG A 174 4.27 10.41 -4.19
C ARG A 174 4.80 9.33 -3.25
N LEU A 175 4.00 8.32 -2.96
CA LEU A 175 4.34 7.27 -2.01
C LEU A 175 5.43 6.31 -2.54
N VAL A 176 5.50 6.06 -3.85
CA VAL A 176 6.55 5.18 -4.41
C VAL A 176 7.95 5.82 -4.39
N ARG A 177 8.04 7.16 -4.26
CA ARG A 177 9.33 7.86 -4.24
C ARG A 177 10.04 7.58 -2.92
N LYS A 178 11.21 6.93 -3.02
CA LYS A 178 12.10 6.74 -1.88
C LYS A 178 12.67 8.10 -1.44
N PRO A 179 12.88 8.35 -0.14
CA PRO A 179 13.56 9.55 0.31
C PRO A 179 14.95 9.59 -0.35
N THR A 180 15.25 10.64 -1.11
CA THR A 180 16.64 10.97 -1.47
C THR A 180 17.29 11.47 -0.20
N GLY A 181 18.19 10.67 0.38
CA GLY A 181 19.00 11.10 1.51
C GLY A 181 19.96 12.17 1.04
N ASP A 182 19.65 13.43 1.36
CA ASP A 182 20.71 14.42 1.52
C ASP A 182 21.29 14.18 2.92
N TYR A 183 22.46 13.53 2.97
CA TYR A 183 23.33 13.47 4.14
C TYR A 183 24.55 14.35 3.91
#